data_AF-A0A351H5A5-F1
#
_entry.id   AF-A0A351H5A5-F1
#
_cell.length_a   1.000
_cell.length_b   1.000
_cell.length_c   1.000
_cell.angle_alpha   90.00
_cell.angle_beta   90.00
_cell.angle_gamma   90.00
#
_symmetry.space_group_name_H-M   'P 1'
#
loop_
_entity.id
_entity.type
_entity.pdbx_description
1 polymer ?
#
loop_
_entity_poly.entity_id
_entity_poly.type
_entity_poly.pdbx_seq_one_letter_code
_entity_poly.pdbx_strand_id
1 'polypeptide(L)' 'MKTVKYNSLHDLINESASTRKYFLSLPADMQSQLRKIGDCIHSASELHITASRLENHMKAVALSNDLDRYFY' A
#
# COMPACT_ATOMS: atom_id res chain seq x y z
N MET A 1 -21.20 2.01 -14.62
CA MET A 1 -19.82 2.54 -14.43
C MET A 1 -18.84 1.45 -14.84
N LYS A 2 -17.91 1.73 -15.76
CA LYS A 2 -16.92 0.75 -16.24
C LYS A 2 -15.79 0.70 -15.20
N THR A 3 -15.63 -0.42 -14.51
CA THR A 3 -14.49 -0.64 -13.61
C THR A 3 -13.25 -0.83 -14.47
N VAL A 4 -12.42 0.22 -14.55
CA VAL A 4 -11.12 0.13 -15.22
C VAL A 4 -10.21 -0.70 -14.33
N LYS A 5 -9.97 -1.95 -14.73
CA LYS A 5 -8.94 -2.80 -14.15
C LYS A 5 -7.67 -2.59 -14.94
N TYR A 6 -6.62 -2.20 -14.24
CA TYR A 6 -5.27 -2.04 -14.78
C TYR A 6 -4.48 -3.34 -14.56
N ASN A 7 -3.49 -3.62 -15.39
CA ASN A 7 -2.73 -4.87 -15.28
C ASN A 7 -1.83 -4.91 -14.05
N SER A 8 -1.39 -3.75 -13.56
CA SER A 8 -0.54 -3.64 -12.38
C SER A 8 -0.71 -2.29 -11.70
N LEU A 9 -0.17 -2.18 -10.48
CA LEU A 9 -0.07 -0.92 -9.75
C LEU A 9 0.69 0.14 -10.57
N HIS A 10 1.70 -0.27 -11.35
CA HIS A 10 2.47 0.65 -12.18
C HIS A 10 1.59 1.31 -13.24
N ASP A 11 0.78 0.52 -13.94
CA ASP A 11 -0.15 1.03 -14.95
C ASP A 11 -1.25 1.88 -14.31
N LEU A 12 -1.77 1.45 -13.16
CA LEU A 12 -2.75 2.20 -12.39
C LEU A 12 -2.22 3.59 -12.00
N ILE A 13 -0.98 3.69 -11.53
CA ILE A 13 -0.34 4.95 -11.16
C ILE A 13 -0.08 5.82 -12.40
N ASN A 14 0.31 5.22 -13.54
CA ASN A 14 0.59 5.96 -14.76
C ASN A 14 -0.66 6.51 -15.47
N GLU A 15 -1.77 5.80 -15.38
CA GLU A 15 -3.01 6.19 -16.04
C GLU A 15 -3.92 7.05 -15.14
N SER A 16 -3.86 6.86 -13.81
CA SER A 16 -4.71 7.59 -12.86
C SER A 16 -3.93 8.63 -12.04
N ALA A 17 -4.17 9.92 -12.34
CA ALA A 17 -3.55 11.03 -11.62
C ALA A 17 -3.91 11.07 -10.13
N SER A 18 -5.16 10.75 -9.77
CA SER A 18 -5.61 10.70 -8.37
C SER A 18 -4.96 9.55 -7.61
N THR A 19 -4.84 8.39 -8.24
CA THR A 19 -4.17 7.23 -7.66
C THR A 19 -2.68 7.47 -7.48
N ARG A 20 -2.01 8.10 -8.45
CA ARG A 20 -0.62 8.53 -8.32
C ARG A 20 -0.41 9.49 -7.17
N LYS A 21 -1.27 10.50 -7.05
CA LYS A 21 -1.20 11.46 -5.94
C LYS A 21 -1.33 10.77 -4.59
N TYR A 22 -2.28 9.83 -4.47
CA TYR A 22 -2.43 9.03 -3.26
C TYR A 22 -1.19 8.18 -2.97
N PHE A 23 -0.71 7.41 -3.95
CA PHE A 23 0.48 6.58 -3.80
C PHE A 23 1.71 7.38 -3.36
N LEU A 24 1.93 8.56 -3.95
CA LEU A 24 3.05 9.44 -3.59
C LEU A 24 2.91 10.11 -2.22
N SER A 25 1.69 10.19 -1.68
CA SER A 25 1.46 10.69 -0.31
C SER A 25 1.78 9.67 0.77
N LEU A 26 1.97 8.39 0.41
CA LEU A 26 2.31 7.33 1.36
C LEU A 26 3.80 7.40 1.76
N PRO A 27 4.18 6.94 2.96
CA PRO A 27 5.57 6.81 3.37
C PRO A 27 6.41 5.97 2.39
N ALA A 28 7.71 6.26 2.26
CA ALA A 28 8.60 5.58 1.31
C ALA A 28 8.65 4.05 1.52
N ASP A 29 8.65 3.58 2.77
CA ASP A 29 8.60 2.15 3.08
C ASP A 29 7.30 1.50 2.60
N MET A 30 6.17 2.20 2.76
CA MET A 30 4.89 1.72 2.24
C MET A 30 4.88 1.69 0.71
N GLN A 31 5.42 2.71 0.06
CA GLN A 31 5.56 2.74 -1.41
C GLN A 31 6.40 1.56 -1.91
N SER A 32 7.52 1.26 -1.25
CA SER A 32 8.40 0.13 -1.57
C SER A 32 7.67 -1.21 -1.42
N GLN A 33 6.99 -1.42 -0.30
CA GLN A 33 6.24 -2.66 -0.06
C GLN A 33 5.05 -2.82 -1.01
N LEU A 34 4.29 -1.74 -1.28
CA LEU A 34 3.18 -1.78 -2.23
C LEU A 34 3.65 -2.08 -3.66
N ARG A 35 4.84 -1.61 -4.06
CA ARG A 35 5.43 -1.99 -5.36
C ARG A 35 5.76 -3.47 -5.45
N LYS A 36 6.22 -4.11 -4.37
CA LYS A 36 6.54 -5.56 -4.35
C LYS A 36 5.31 -6.44 -4.57
N ILE A 37 4.14 -5.98 -4.13
CA ILE A 37 2.85 -6.66 -4.34
C ILE A 37 2.00 -5.97 -5.42
N GLY A 38 2.63 -5.10 -6.21
CA GLY A 38 1.96 -4.23 -7.17
C GLY A 38 1.25 -4.99 -8.30
N ASP A 39 1.69 -6.21 -8.59
CA ASP A 39 1.09 -7.08 -9.59
C ASP A 39 -0.31 -7.58 -9.20
N CYS A 40 -0.68 -7.50 -7.92
CA CYS A 40 -2.00 -7.89 -7.42
C CYS A 40 -2.95 -6.69 -7.24
N ILE A 41 -2.50 -5.47 -7.57
CA ILE A 41 -3.29 -4.25 -7.39
C ILE A 41 -3.68 -3.71 -8.76
N HIS A 42 -4.95 -3.86 -9.10
CA HIS A 42 -5.50 -3.54 -10.41
C HIS A 42 -6.43 -2.32 -10.37
N SER A 43 -6.71 -1.78 -9.19
CA SER A 43 -7.67 -0.69 -8.99
C SER A 43 -7.30 0.22 -7.83
N ALA A 44 -7.82 1.45 -7.84
CA ALA A 44 -7.62 2.40 -6.75
C ALA A 44 -8.17 1.88 -5.41
N SER A 45 -9.30 1.17 -5.44
CA SER A 45 -9.88 0.54 -4.24
C SER A 45 -8.97 -0.54 -3.65
N GLU A 46 -8.39 -1.40 -4.49
CA GLU A 46 -7.44 -2.41 -4.04
C GLU A 46 -6.17 -1.77 -3.48
N LEU A 47 -5.70 -0.67 -4.06
CA LEU A 47 -4.58 0.09 -3.52
C LEU A 47 -4.89 0.62 -2.12
N HIS A 48 -6.05 1.25 -1.91
CA HIS A 48 -6.44 1.77 -0.60
C HIS A 48 -6.58 0.66 0.45
N ILE A 49 -7.22 -0.46 0.10
CA ILE A 49 -7.38 -1.60 1.01
C ILE A 49 -6.02 -2.18 1.37
N THR A 50 -5.15 -2.37 0.38
CA THR A 50 -3.82 -2.96 0.59
C THR A 50 -2.93 -2.03 1.40
N ALA A 51 -2.97 -0.72 1.14
CA ALA A 51 -2.25 0.28 1.91
C ALA A 51 -2.71 0.31 3.38
N SER A 52 -4.02 0.25 3.63
CA SER A 52 -4.56 0.20 5.00
C SER A 52 -4.14 -1.06 5.75
N ARG A 53 -4.17 -2.23 5.09
CA ARG A 53 -3.69 -3.49 5.67
C ARG A 53 -2.20 -3.44 6.00
N LEU A 54 -1.40 -2.88 5.09
CA LEU A 54 0.03 -2.73 5.27
C LEU A 54 0.35 -1.81 6.45
N GLU A 55 -0.34 -0.67 6.55
CA GLU A 55 -0.18 0.26 7.67
C GLU A 55 -0.46 -0.42 9.02
N ASN A 56 -1.57 -1.16 9.11
CA ASN A 56 -1.93 -1.89 10.32
C ASN A 56 -0.89 -2.97 10.66
N HIS A 57 -0.37 -3.68 9.66
CA HIS A 57 0.69 -4.66 9.86
C HIS A 57 1.97 -4.00 10.41
N MET A 58 2.41 -2.89 9.82
CA MET A 58 3.59 -2.16 10.29
C MET A 58 3.42 -1.66 11.73
N LYS A 59 2.24 -1.15 12.08
CA LYS A 59 1.92 -0.74 13.47
C LYS A 59 1.96 -1.94 14.43
N ALA A 60 1.41 -3.08 14.03
CA ALA A 60 1.42 -4.29 14.85
C ALA A 60 2.84 -4.83 15.08
N VAL A 61 3.69 -4.82 14.05
CA VAL A 61 5.10 -5.21 14.16
C VAL A 61 5.88 -4.26 15.07
N ALA A 62 5.68 -2.95 14.91
CA ALA A 62 6.31 -1.95 15.77
C ALA A 62 5.92 -2.15 17.24
N LEU A 63 4.63 -2.37 17.51
CA LEU A 63 4.13 -2.64 18.86
C LEU A 63 4.73 -3.94 19.43
N SER A 64 4.80 -5.01 18.64
CA SER A 64 5.41 -6.28 19.07
C SER A 64 6.87 -6.08 19.47
N ASN A 65 7.64 -5.37 18.65
CA ASN A 65 9.06 -5.09 18.92
C ASN A 65 9.24 -4.22 20.17
N ASP A 66 8.37 -3.24 20.38
CA ASP A 66 8.40 -2.41 21.59
C ASP A 66 8.09 -3.25 22.84
N LEU A 67 7.07 -4.10 22.80
CA LEU A 67 6.73 -4.99 23.91
C LEU A 67 7.88 -5.96 24.23
N ASP A 68 8.49 -6.58 23.22
CA ASP A 68 9.66 -7.45 23.42
C ASP A 68 10.80 -6.73 24.15
N ARG A 69 10.99 -5.43 23.86
CA ARG A 69 12.01 -4.60 24.54
C ARG A 69 11.66 -4.23 25.98
N TYR A 70 10.37 -4.21 26.34
CA TYR A 70 9.93 -3.92 27.71
C TYR A 70 9.89 -5.15 28.61
N PHE A 71 9.75 -6.35 28.03
CA PHE A 71 9.61 -7.61 28.77
C PHE A 71 10.92 -8.44 28.82
N TYR A 72 12.04 -7.90 28.35
CA TYR A 72 13.42 -8.40 28.51
C TYR A 72 14.31 -7.32 29.14
#